data_AF-A0A8S2UYW2-F1
#
_entry.id   AF-A0A8S2UYW2-F1
#
_cell.length_a   1.000
_cell.length_b   1.000
_cell.length_c   1.000
_cell.angle_alpha   90.00
_cell.angle_beta   90.00
_cell.angle_gamma   90.00
#
_symmetry.space_group_name_H-M   'P 1'
#
loop_
_entity.id
_entity.type
_entity.pdbx_description
1 polymer ?
#
loop_
_entity_poly.entity_id
_entity_poly.type
_entity_poly.pdbx_seq_one_letter_code
_entity_poly.pdbx_strand_id
1 'polypeptide(L)' 'GQTVIPSGKYEIIEESTTVTKLIIHDITPEDESPIQIKVKNSLGQTEATVQLKALETPRIEPQLTDQQVTLSDTLTLKTN' A
#
# COMPACT_ATOMS: atom_id res chain seq x y z
N GLY A 1 10.69 16.98 -1.97
CA GLY A 1 9.91 16.04 -1.15
C GLY A 1 8.73 16.79 -0.57
N GLN A 2 7.55 16.18 -0.55
CA GLN A 2 6.36 16.74 0.10
C GLN A 2 6.37 16.32 1.57
N THR A 3 6.13 17.27 2.48
CA THR A 3 5.99 16.95 3.91
C THR A 3 4.67 16.23 4.13
N VAL A 4 4.72 15.09 4.82
CA VAL A 4 3.51 14.36 5.23
C VAL A 4 2.80 15.15 6.32
N ILE A 5 1.53 15.49 6.10
CA ILE A 5 0.68 16.23 7.03
C ILE A 5 -0.49 15.32 7.44
N PRO A 6 -0.85 15.26 8.74
CA PRO A 6 -2.00 14.50 9.20
C PRO A 6 -3.28 14.84 8.41
N SER A 7 -3.95 13.81 7.90
CA SER A 7 -5.13 13.89 7.03
C SER A 7 -5.87 12.55 7.04
N GLY A 8 -6.93 12.39 6.25
CA GLY A 8 -7.57 11.08 6.07
C GLY A 8 -6.63 10.00 5.48
N LYS A 9 -5.62 10.41 4.70
CA LYS A 9 -4.62 9.52 4.09
C LYS A 9 -3.49 9.16 5.06
N TYR A 10 -3.08 10.11 5.89
CA TYR A 10 -1.88 10.01 6.73
C TYR A 10 -2.23 10.25 8.19
N GLU A 11 -1.92 9.27 9.04
CA GLU A 11 -2.13 9.37 10.47
C GLU A 11 -0.78 9.22 11.19
N ILE A 12 -0.48 10.17 12.08
CA ILE A 12 0.75 10.19 12.87
C ILE A 12 0.38 9.99 14.33
N ILE A 13 0.91 8.93 14.95
CA ILE A 13 0.61 8.56 16.33
C ILE A 13 1.92 8.59 17.13
N GLU A 14 1.95 9.40 18.18
CA GLU A 14 3.00 9.36 19.20
C GLU A 14 2.60 8.35 20.27
N GLU A 15 3.17 7.14 20.22
CA GLU A 15 2.85 6.07 21.17
C GLU A 15 3.62 6.25 22.49
N SER A 16 4.82 6.82 22.42
CA SER A 16 5.63 7.17 23.58
C SER A 16 6.66 8.25 23.23
N THR A 17 7.47 8.66 24.20
CA THR A 17 8.56 9.63 24.00
C THR A 17 9.65 9.16 23.02
N THR A 18 9.68 7.86 22.69
CA THR A 18 10.70 7.26 21.81
C THR A 18 10.10 6.58 20.58
N VAL A 19 8.77 6.51 20.47
CA VAL A 19 8.09 5.78 19.39
C VAL A 19 7.01 6.66 18.75
N THR A 20 7.20 6.93 17.47
CA THR A 20 6.22 7.58 16.60
C THR A 20 5.89 6.65 15.44
N LYS A 21 4.60 6.47 15.16
CA LYS A 21 4.08 5.67 14.04
C LYS A 21 3.50 6.59 12.97
N LEU A 22 3.75 6.26 11.72
CA LEU A 22 3.05 6.81 10.56
C LEU A 22 2.21 5.68 9.95
N ILE A 23 0.91 5.89 9.87
CA ILE A 23 -0.05 5.02 9.18
C ILE A 23 -0.47 5.70 7.88
N ILE A 24 -0.41 4.95 6.79
CA ILE A 24 -0.80 5.41 5.45
C ILE A 24 -2.00 4.56 5.02
N HIS A 25 -3.15 5.19 4.91
CA HIS A 25 -4.40 4.51 4.54
C HIS A 25 -4.53 4.40 3.02
N ASP A 26 -5.25 3.37 2.55
CA ASP A 26 -5.61 3.16 1.15
C ASP A 26 -4.45 3.35 0.16
N ILE A 27 -3.36 2.61 0.33
CA ILE A 27 -2.16 2.72 -0.50
C ILE A 27 -2.50 2.55 -1.99
N THR A 28 -1.93 3.43 -2.83
CA THR A 28 -2.06 3.42 -4.29
C THR A 28 -0.67 3.34 -4.94
N PRO A 29 -0.57 2.95 -6.22
CA PRO A 29 0.71 2.98 -6.95
C PRO A 29 1.37 4.38 -6.99
N GLU A 30 0.59 5.46 -6.87
CA GLU A 30 1.12 6.83 -6.81
C GLU A 30 1.90 7.11 -5.51
N ASP A 31 1.65 6.33 -4.46
CA ASP A 31 2.34 6.43 -3.17
C ASP A 31 3.68 5.68 -3.18
N GLU A 32 4.07 5.00 -4.27
CA GLU A 32 5.35 4.27 -4.42
C GLU A 32 6.54 5.23 -4.53
N SER A 33 6.81 5.96 -3.45
CA SER A 33 7.93 6.87 -3.34
C SER A 33 8.68 6.64 -2.02
N PRO A 34 9.99 6.93 -1.98
CA PRO A 34 10.76 6.80 -0.73
C PRO A 34 10.23 7.75 0.33
N ILE A 35 9.91 7.23 1.51
CA ILE A 35 9.53 8.02 2.68
C ILE A 35 10.77 8.36 3.48
N GLN A 36 10.98 9.65 3.74
CA GLN A 36 12.06 10.14 4.58
C GLN A 36 11.55 10.57 5.95
N ILE A 37 12.04 9.92 7.00
CA ILE A 37 11.75 10.24 8.40
C ILE A 37 12.91 11.07 8.93
N LYS A 38 12.62 12.24 9.51
CA LYS A 38 13.61 13.13 10.10
C LYS A 38 13.26 13.41 11.56
N VAL A 39 14.20 13.14 12.46
CA VAL A 39 14.07 13.40 13.90
C VAL A 39 15.11 14.42 14.28
N LYS A 40 14.71 15.55 14.88
CA LYS A 40 15.59 16.65 15.28
C LYS A 40 15.32 17.05 16.72
N ASN A 41 16.38 17.24 17.50
CA ASN A 41 16.35 17.84 18.83
C ASN A 41 17.38 18.99 18.93
N SER A 42 17.58 19.53 20.14
CA SER A 42 18.54 20.62 20.38
C SER A 42 20.00 20.25 20.16
N LEU A 43 20.34 18.96 20.17
CA LEU A 43 21.71 18.44 20.06
C LEU A 43 22.05 17.94 18.66
N GLY A 44 21.05 17.67 17.82
CA GLY A 44 21.30 17.18 16.47
C GLY A 44 20.05 16.70 15.73
N GLN A 45 20.30 15.99 14.63
CA GLN A 45 19.29 15.43 13.75
C GLN A 45 19.73 14.07 13.23
N THR A 46 18.78 13.16 13.05
CA THR A 46 18.95 11.86 12.40
C THR A 46 17.86 11.69 11.35
N GLU A 47 18.19 10.99 10.27
CA GLU A 47 17.26 10.71 9.18
C GLU A 47 17.29 9.22 8.82
N ALA A 48 16.15 8.69 8.39
CA ALA A 48 16.00 7.35 7.85
C ALA A 48 15.12 7.41 6.59
N THR A 49 15.41 6.55 5.61
CA THR A 49 14.64 6.45 4.37
C THR A 49 14.08 5.04 4.23
N VAL A 50 12.78 4.93 3.96
CA VAL A 50 12.07 3.66 3.76
C VAL A 50 11.55 3.61 2.32
N GLN A 51 11.78 2.50 1.64
CA GLN A 51 11.23 2.25 0.31
C GLN A 51 9.83 1.68 0.43
N LEU A 52 8.84 2.31 -0.20
CA LEU A 52 7.45 1.88 -0.19
C LEU A 52 7.09 1.30 -1.56
N LYS A 53 6.49 0.11 -1.56
CA LYS A 53 5.96 -0.55 -2.75
C LYS A 53 4.50 -0.92 -2.48
N ALA A 54 3.60 -0.46 -3.34
CA ALA A 54 2.20 -0.82 -3.29
C ALA A 54 2.04 -2.19 -3.95
N LEU A 55 1.37 -3.11 -3.24
CA LEU A 55 1.03 -4.40 -3.82
C LEU A 55 -0.39 -4.31 -4.35
N GLU A 56 -0.57 -4.73 -5.59
CA GLU A 56 -1.89 -4.83 -6.18
C GLU A 56 -2.65 -6.00 -5.57
N THR A 57 -3.94 -5.80 -5.32
CA THR A 57 -4.85 -6.88 -4.94
C THR A 57 -4.91 -7.91 -6.07
N PRO A 58 -4.90 -9.23 -5.78
CA PRO A 58 -5.03 -10.24 -6.82
C PRO A 58 -6.37 -10.08 -7.54
N ARG A 59 -6.34 -10.10 -8.88
CA ARG A 59 -7.51 -9.99 -9.73
C ARG A 59 -7.53 -11.15 -10.72
N ILE A 60 -8.73 -11.59 -11.06
CA ILE A 60 -8.94 -12.56 -12.14
C ILE A 60 -8.91 -11.78 -13.45
N GLU A 61 -7.83 -11.93 -14.18
CA GLU A 61 -7.62 -11.33 -15.50
C GLU A 61 -7.19 -12.42 -16.47
N PRO A 62 -7.90 -12.61 -17.61
CA PRO A 62 -9.17 -11.97 -17.97
C PRO A 62 -10.34 -12.44 -17.10
N GLN A 63 -11.36 -11.58 -16.99
CA GLN A 63 -12.62 -11.91 -16.32
C GLN A 63 -13.25 -13.15 -16.96
N LEU A 64 -13.78 -14.04 -16.13
CA LEU A 64 -14.52 -15.21 -16.62
C LEU A 64 -15.82 -14.73 -17.29
N THR A 65 -16.11 -15.27 -18.46
CA THR A 65 -17.36 -15.05 -19.18
C THR A 65 -18.26 -16.26 -19.06
N ASP A 66 -19.56 -16.03 -19.22
CA ASP A 66 -20.56 -17.09 -19.27
C ASP A 66 -20.20 -18.12 -20.34
N GLN A 67 -20.27 -19.41 -19.97
CA GLN A 67 -19.99 -20.53 -20.86
C GLN A 67 -21.25 -21.38 -21.01
N GLN A 68 -21.55 -21.81 -22.23
CA GLN A 68 -22.58 -22.81 -22.50
C GLN A 68 -21.94 -24.19 -22.67
N VAL A 69 -22.50 -25.20 -22.02
CA VAL A 69 -22.03 -26.59 -22.09
C VAL A 69 -23.22 -27.53 -22.25
N THR A 70 -23.01 -28.62 -22.99
CA THR A 70 -24.04 -29.66 -23.18
C THR A 70 -24.14 -30.55 -21.94
N LEU A 71 -25.32 -31.13 -21.73
CA LEU A 71 -25.52 -32.12 -20.68
C LEU A 71 -24.53 -33.30 -20.87
N SER A 72 -23.84 -33.68 -19.79
CA SER A 72 -22.82 -34.75 -19.75
C SER A 72 -21.43 -34.41 -20.30
N ASP A 73 -21.18 -33.17 -20.75
CA ASP A 73 -19.82 -32.72 -21.12
C ASP A 73 -19.08 -32.08 -19.92
N THR A 74 -17.75 -32.17 -19.93
CA THR A 74 -16.88 -31.53 -18.93
C THR A 74 -16.51 -30.11 -19.38
N LEU A 75 -16.86 -29.10 -18.58
CA LEU A 75 -16.39 -27.72 -18.76
C LEU A 75 -15.17 -27.47 -17.89
N THR A 76 -14.07 -26.99 -18.49
CA THR A 76 -12.91 -26.47 -17.76
C THR A 76 -12.87 -24.95 -17.87
N LEU A 77 -13.17 -24.24 -16.79
CA LEU A 77 -13.02 -22.79 -16.71
C LEU A 77 -11.54 -22.45 -16.54
N LYS A 78 -11.00 -21.67 -17.48
CA LYS A 78 -9.63 -21.15 -17.41
C LYS A 78 -9.67 -19.65 -17.48
N THR A 79 -8.99 -19.01 -16.55
CA THR A 79 -8.58 -17.61 -16.63
C THR A 79 -7.27 -17.65 -17.43
N ASN A 80 -7.26 -17.09 -18.65
CA ASN A 80 -6.07 -17.15 -19.54
C ASN A 80 -4.82 -16.55 -18.91
#